data_AF-A0A9N9VGV7-F1
#
_entry.id   AF-A0A9N9VGV7-F1
#
_cell.length_a   1.000
_cell.length_b   1.000
_cell.length_c   1.000
_cell.angle_alpha   90.00
_cell.angle_beta   90.00
_cell.angle_gamma   90.00
#
_symmetry.space_group_name_H-M   'P 1'
#
loop_
_entity.id
_entity.type
_entity.pdbx_description
1 polymer ?
#
loop_
_entity_poly.entity_id
_entity_poly.type
_entity_poly.pdbx_seq_one_letter_code
_entity_poly.pdbx_strand_id
1 'polypeptide(L)'
;MQLSSLFPTLLLAACAKAIPTDDNIAKTPANGQSNAGPVNVSADELLADAGMDSNPGCSPWYNWYGTGRWTYTEVQFCFYQRSTSTVAVVAQREAQYYWGAAWYYARGHEFSWNIKGTIVNGGDFEGSGKGPGPTEYYVFPEKVPAGTYAVSLNYNQVGPYWENDAAIDESAQFSIVLGS
;
A
#
# COMPACT_ATOMS: atom_id res chain seq x y z
N MET A 1 -81.67 -11.60 24.20
CA MET A 1 -80.73 -11.25 25.29
C MET A 1 -79.33 -11.38 24.74
N GLN A 2 -78.71 -10.24 24.42
CA GLN A 2 -77.30 -10.15 24.03
C GLN A 2 -76.43 -10.18 25.28
N LEU A 3 -75.35 -10.95 25.25
CA LEU A 3 -74.24 -10.85 26.19
C LEU A 3 -72.95 -10.81 25.38
N SER A 4 -72.40 -9.60 25.30
CA SER A 4 -71.16 -9.22 24.67
C SER A 4 -70.00 -9.63 25.58
N SER A 5 -69.01 -10.34 25.02
CA SER A 5 -67.72 -10.61 25.66
C SER A 5 -66.62 -9.87 24.88
N LEU A 6 -65.75 -9.21 25.62
CA LEU A 6 -64.74 -8.24 25.20
C LEU A 6 -63.32 -8.87 25.25
N PHE A 7 -62.55 -8.64 24.17
CA PHE A 7 -61.08 -8.51 24.05
C PHE A 7 -60.14 -9.69 24.37
N PRO A 8 -58.85 -9.69 23.94
CA PRO A 8 -58.21 -9.06 22.76
C PRO A 8 -57.33 -10.05 21.96
N THR A 9 -57.13 -9.83 20.65
CA THR A 9 -56.11 -10.57 19.87
C THR A 9 -54.92 -9.67 19.55
N LEU A 10 -53.77 -10.12 20.04
CA LEU A 10 -52.37 -9.74 19.81
C LEU A 10 -52.06 -8.61 18.80
N LEU A 11 -51.23 -7.66 19.29
CA LEU A 11 -50.32 -6.84 18.50
C LEU A 11 -49.49 -7.71 17.52
N LEU A 12 -49.56 -7.42 16.22
CA LEU A 12 -48.53 -7.79 15.27
C LEU A 12 -47.33 -6.85 15.48
N ALA A 13 -46.21 -7.37 15.98
CA ALA A 13 -44.93 -6.70 15.90
C ALA A 13 -44.44 -6.76 14.44
N ALA A 14 -44.40 -5.61 13.77
CA ALA A 14 -43.72 -5.46 12.51
C ALA A 14 -42.21 -5.65 12.73
N CYS A 15 -41.68 -6.80 12.32
CA CYS A 15 -40.23 -6.94 12.11
C CYS A 15 -39.89 -6.15 10.84
N ALA A 16 -39.53 -4.88 11.01
CA ALA A 16 -38.80 -4.14 10.00
C ALA A 16 -37.45 -4.84 9.81
N LYS A 17 -37.32 -5.65 8.75
CA LYS A 17 -36.01 -6.05 8.24
C LYS A 17 -35.32 -4.77 7.77
N ALA A 18 -34.29 -4.36 8.50
CA ALA A 18 -33.33 -3.38 8.02
C ALA A 18 -32.80 -3.88 6.67
N ILE A 19 -33.03 -3.09 5.63
CA ILE A 19 -32.33 -3.23 4.36
C ILE A 19 -30.88 -2.85 4.68
N PRO A 20 -29.89 -3.75 4.57
CA PRO A 20 -28.52 -3.32 4.64
C PRO A 20 -28.28 -2.40 3.44
N THR A 21 -27.98 -1.13 3.72
CA THR A 21 -27.37 -0.22 2.76
C THR A 21 -26.07 -0.87 2.31
N ASP A 22 -26.09 -1.39 1.10
CA ASP A 22 -24.95 -1.93 0.40
C ASP A 22 -24.06 -0.74 0.03
N ASP A 23 -23.15 -0.37 0.93
CA ASP A 23 -22.12 0.64 0.69
C ASP A 23 -21.02 0.15 -0.28
N ASN A 24 -21.22 -1.01 -0.94
CA ASN A 24 -20.37 -1.49 -2.04
C ASN A 24 -20.75 -0.86 -3.39
N ILE A 25 -21.02 0.44 -3.43
CA ILE A 25 -20.79 1.18 -4.67
C ILE A 25 -19.28 1.29 -4.79
N ALA A 26 -18.70 0.38 -5.58
CA ALA A 26 -17.37 0.54 -6.14
C ALA A 26 -17.25 1.97 -6.68
N LYS A 27 -16.57 2.83 -5.93
CA LYS A 27 -16.19 4.15 -6.42
C LYS A 27 -15.22 3.89 -7.57
N THR A 28 -15.68 4.11 -8.79
CA THR A 28 -14.82 4.29 -9.95
C THR A 28 -13.73 5.29 -9.53
N PRO A 29 -12.43 4.92 -9.51
CA PRO A 29 -11.40 5.90 -9.21
C PRO A 29 -11.40 6.90 -10.37
N ALA A 30 -11.63 8.17 -10.05
CA ALA A 30 -11.50 9.26 -10.99
C ALA A 30 -10.06 9.30 -11.52
N ASN A 31 -9.91 9.57 -12.82
CA ASN A 31 -8.63 9.86 -13.44
C ASN A 31 -7.87 10.94 -12.66
N GLY A 32 -6.67 10.63 -12.21
CA GLY A 32 -5.80 11.52 -11.45
C GLY A 32 -5.38 10.93 -10.11
N GLN A 33 -4.13 11.22 -9.73
CA GLN A 33 -3.48 10.97 -8.44
C GLN A 33 -4.42 10.44 -7.35
N SER A 34 -4.20 9.20 -6.90
CA SER A 34 -4.98 8.60 -5.82
C SER A 34 -5.06 9.57 -4.62
N ASN A 35 -6.24 10.12 -4.38
CA ASN A 35 -6.55 10.91 -3.18
C ASN A 35 -6.65 10.03 -1.92
N ALA A 36 -6.36 8.73 -2.01
CA ALA A 36 -6.52 7.79 -0.91
C ALA A 36 -5.31 7.72 0.04
N GLY A 37 -4.20 8.38 -0.29
CA GLY A 37 -2.95 8.21 0.45
C GLY A 37 -2.42 6.77 0.36
N PRO A 38 -1.29 6.48 1.04
CA PRO A 38 -0.75 5.12 1.09
C PRO A 38 -1.73 4.18 1.80
N VAL A 39 -2.12 3.09 1.15
CA VAL A 39 -2.90 2.02 1.77
C VAL A 39 -1.93 0.92 2.16
N ASN A 40 -1.85 0.61 3.47
CA ASN A 40 -1.20 -0.60 3.94
C ASN A 40 -2.06 -1.79 3.50
N VAL A 41 -1.60 -2.47 2.46
CA VAL A 41 -2.23 -3.65 1.90
C VAL A 41 -1.38 -4.84 2.32
N SER A 42 -1.99 -5.84 2.94
CA SER A 42 -1.26 -7.10 3.15
C SER A 42 -0.90 -7.72 1.79
N ALA A 43 0.15 -8.56 1.75
CA ALA A 43 0.54 -9.24 0.52
C ALA A 43 -0.60 -10.11 -0.04
N ASP A 44 -1.41 -10.68 0.85
CA ASP A 44 -2.60 -11.47 0.50
C ASP A 44 -3.73 -10.59 -0.04
N GLU A 45 -3.92 -9.37 0.46
CA GLU A 45 -4.91 -8.41 -0.08
C GLU A 45 -4.48 -7.83 -1.43
N LEU A 46 -3.18 -7.61 -1.64
CA LEU A 46 -2.61 -7.24 -2.95
C LEU A 46 -2.91 -8.32 -4.00
N LEU A 47 -2.69 -9.59 -3.66
CA LEU A 47 -2.91 -10.71 -4.57
C LEU A 47 -4.37 -11.14 -4.70
N ALA A 48 -5.22 -10.79 -3.71
CA ALA A 48 -6.67 -11.01 -3.76
C ALA A 48 -7.42 -9.94 -4.56
N ASP A 49 -6.76 -8.85 -4.96
CA ASP A 49 -7.30 -7.88 -5.91
C ASP A 49 -7.51 -8.54 -7.28
N ALA A 50 -8.77 -8.87 -7.57
CA ALA A 50 -9.18 -9.61 -8.76
C ALA A 50 -8.86 -8.79 -10.02
N GLY A 51 -7.67 -8.98 -10.57
CA GLY A 51 -7.16 -8.27 -11.73
C GLY A 51 -5.71 -7.81 -11.61
N MET A 52 -5.06 -8.00 -10.47
CA MET A 52 -3.63 -7.77 -10.31
C MET A 52 -2.82 -8.96 -10.86
N ASP A 53 -1.79 -8.68 -11.66
CA ASP A 53 -0.88 -9.69 -12.16
C ASP A 53 -0.15 -10.41 -11.01
N SER A 54 -0.15 -11.75 -11.04
CA SER A 54 0.57 -12.60 -10.09
C SER A 54 2.10 -12.50 -10.21
N ASN A 55 2.62 -11.98 -11.32
CA ASN A 55 4.05 -11.87 -11.62
C ASN A 55 4.48 -10.40 -11.79
N PRO A 56 4.55 -9.61 -10.72
CA PRO A 56 5.01 -8.23 -10.80
C PRO A 56 6.46 -8.13 -11.27
N GLY A 57 6.75 -7.05 -11.99
CA GLY A 57 8.13 -6.65 -12.29
C GLY A 57 8.76 -6.04 -11.04
N CYS A 58 9.67 -6.77 -10.39
CA CYS A 58 10.31 -6.33 -9.15
C CYS A 58 11.80 -6.08 -9.31
N SER A 59 12.30 -5.12 -8.53
CA SER A 59 13.72 -5.00 -8.20
C SER A 59 14.23 -6.19 -7.37
N PRO A 60 15.56 -6.39 -7.26
CA PRO A 60 16.12 -7.19 -6.19
C PRO A 60 15.79 -6.57 -4.82
N TRP A 61 15.97 -7.36 -3.77
CA TRP A 61 15.98 -6.83 -2.40
C TRP A 61 17.24 -6.00 -2.17
N TYR A 62 17.07 -4.78 -1.66
CA TYR A 62 18.16 -3.92 -1.23
C TYR A 62 18.27 -3.94 0.29
N ASN A 63 19.49 -4.03 0.80
CA ASN A 63 19.79 -4.01 2.23
C ASN A 63 20.45 -2.67 2.54
N TRP A 64 19.71 -1.74 3.12
CA TRP A 64 20.14 -0.35 3.27
C TRP A 64 20.28 0.06 4.73
N TYR A 65 21.33 0.83 4.99
CA TYR A 65 21.62 1.40 6.30
C TYR A 65 21.50 2.91 6.23
N GLY A 66 20.95 3.52 7.29
CA GLY A 66 20.95 4.96 7.41
C GLY A 66 22.33 5.49 7.72
N THR A 67 22.46 6.82 7.66
CA THR A 67 23.67 7.52 8.09
C THR A 67 24.11 7.04 9.47
N GLY A 68 25.41 6.76 9.64
CA GLY A 68 25.97 6.25 10.89
C GLY A 68 25.53 4.83 11.28
N ARG A 69 24.79 4.12 10.40
CA ARG A 69 24.21 2.79 10.65
C ARG A 69 23.26 2.78 11.85
N TRP A 70 22.53 3.86 12.06
CA TRP A 70 21.52 3.98 13.12
C TRP A 70 20.18 3.35 12.75
N THR A 71 19.91 3.19 11.45
CA THR A 71 18.72 2.53 10.91
C THR A 71 19.11 1.48 9.88
N TYR A 72 18.26 0.48 9.70
CA TYR A 72 18.40 -0.58 8.70
C TYR A 72 17.03 -0.94 8.15
N THR A 73 16.94 -1.24 6.86
CA THR A 73 15.75 -1.86 6.26
C THR A 73 16.13 -2.69 5.05
N GLU A 74 15.33 -3.71 4.78
CA GLU A 74 15.33 -4.42 3.52
C GLU A 74 14.14 -3.93 2.69
N VAL A 75 14.40 -3.49 1.45
CA VAL A 75 13.34 -2.95 0.60
C VAL A 75 13.34 -3.59 -0.79
N GLN A 76 12.14 -3.79 -1.31
CA GLN A 76 11.90 -4.20 -2.69
C GLN A 76 10.80 -3.33 -3.29
N PHE A 77 11.04 -2.87 -4.51
CA PHE A 77 10.07 -2.12 -5.31
C PHE A 77 9.51 -3.03 -6.40
N CYS A 78 8.19 -3.13 -6.47
CA CYS A 78 7.45 -3.98 -7.39
C CYS A 78 6.42 -3.17 -8.17
N PHE A 79 6.25 -3.52 -9.44
CA PHE A 79 5.29 -2.90 -10.33
C PHE A 79 4.31 -3.95 -10.82
N TYR A 80 3.06 -3.82 -10.40
CA TYR A 80 1.98 -4.72 -10.73
C TYR A 80 1.15 -4.15 -11.88
N GLN A 81 0.66 -5.03 -12.74
CA GLN A 81 -0.23 -4.67 -13.83
C GLN A 81 -1.68 -5.01 -13.42
N ARG A 82 -2.58 -4.04 -13.55
CA ARG A 82 -4.03 -4.23 -13.50
C ARG A 82 -4.59 -4.20 -14.93
N SER A 83 -5.89 -4.40 -15.11
CA SER A 83 -6.54 -4.31 -16.44
C SER A 83 -6.32 -2.95 -17.10
N THR A 84 -6.40 -1.85 -16.33
CA THR A 84 -6.35 -0.47 -16.83
C THR A 84 -5.24 0.40 -16.24
N SER A 85 -4.45 -0.12 -15.29
CA SER A 85 -3.42 0.67 -14.63
C SER A 85 -2.18 -0.15 -14.28
N THR A 86 -1.12 0.57 -13.91
CA THR A 86 0.08 0.01 -13.28
C THR A 86 0.17 0.55 -11.87
N VAL A 87 0.62 -0.28 -10.94
CA VAL A 87 0.67 0.05 -9.51
C VAL A 87 2.08 -0.16 -9.00
N ALA A 88 2.65 0.85 -8.35
CA ALA A 88 3.92 0.73 -7.66
C ALA A 88 3.71 0.39 -6.19
N VAL A 89 4.39 -0.65 -5.74
CA VAL A 89 4.34 -1.18 -4.38
C VAL A 89 5.76 -1.22 -3.84
N VAL A 90 5.92 -0.74 -2.60
CA VAL A 90 7.15 -0.95 -1.84
C VAL A 90 6.88 -2.02 -0.80
N ALA A 91 7.76 -3.01 -0.72
CA ALA A 91 7.75 -4.00 0.33
C ALA A 91 8.96 -3.76 1.23
N GLN A 92 8.71 -3.65 2.53
CA GLN A 92 9.76 -3.43 3.54
C GLN A 92 9.78 -4.56 4.55
N ARG A 93 11.00 -5.01 4.88
CA ARG A 93 11.26 -6.08 5.85
C ARG A 93 12.45 -5.67 6.71
N GLU A 94 12.59 -6.32 7.86
CA GLU A 94 13.71 -6.07 8.77
C GLU A 94 13.94 -4.58 9.09
N ALA A 95 12.88 -3.76 9.13
CA ALA A 95 12.97 -2.37 9.52
C ALA A 95 13.42 -2.28 10.99
N GLN A 96 14.63 -1.78 11.20
CA GLN A 96 15.31 -1.79 12.49
C GLN A 96 15.98 -0.44 12.77
N TYR A 97 16.19 -0.18 14.06
CA TYR A 97 16.98 0.95 14.55
C TYR A 97 17.93 0.54 15.66
N TYR A 98 19.05 1.24 15.76
CA TYR A 98 20.09 0.99 16.75
C TYR A 98 20.00 1.99 17.90
N TRP A 99 19.73 1.53 19.12
CA TRP A 99 19.62 2.38 20.30
C TRP A 99 20.22 1.66 21.50
N GLY A 100 20.80 2.40 22.47
CA GLY A 100 21.25 1.78 23.74
C GLY A 100 22.20 0.57 23.58
N ALA A 101 23.04 0.56 22.54
CA ALA A 101 23.95 -0.53 22.17
C ALA A 101 23.29 -1.83 21.64
N ALA A 102 22.05 -1.77 21.16
CA ALA A 102 21.34 -2.90 20.56
C ALA A 102 20.47 -2.49 19.36
N TRP A 103 20.16 -3.47 18.51
CA TRP A 103 19.21 -3.31 17.41
C TRP A 103 17.80 -3.68 17.86
N TYR A 104 16.82 -2.89 17.43
CA TYR A 104 15.41 -3.07 17.73
C TYR A 104 14.60 -3.01 16.44
N TYR A 105 13.58 -3.85 16.36
CA TYR A 105 12.61 -3.78 15.28
C TYR A 105 11.69 -2.57 15.43
N ALA A 106 11.26 -2.02 14.30
CA ALA A 106 10.26 -0.97 14.17
C ALA A 106 8.84 -1.31 14.72
N ARG A 107 8.67 -2.40 15.47
CA ARG A 107 7.35 -2.88 15.91
C ARG A 107 6.73 -1.85 16.88
N GLY A 108 5.72 -1.12 16.40
CA GLY A 108 5.06 -0.06 17.18
C GLY A 108 5.78 1.29 17.16
N HIS A 109 6.91 1.40 16.44
CA HIS A 109 7.65 2.65 16.24
C HIS A 109 7.60 3.03 14.76
N GLU A 110 7.12 4.24 14.48
CA GLU A 110 6.81 4.63 13.11
C GLU A 110 8.08 5.03 12.34
N PHE A 111 8.29 4.40 11.18
CA PHE A 111 9.27 4.81 10.19
C PHE A 111 8.51 5.49 9.06
N SER A 112 8.86 6.72 8.72
CA SER A 112 8.25 7.42 7.59
C SER A 112 9.17 7.34 6.38
N TRP A 113 8.62 7.14 5.20
CA TRP A 113 9.41 7.05 3.97
C TRP A 113 8.78 7.84 2.82
N ASN A 114 9.63 8.25 1.89
CA ASN A 114 9.27 8.88 0.62
C ASN A 114 10.05 8.21 -0.53
N ILE A 115 9.38 8.02 -1.66
CA ILE A 115 9.93 7.45 -2.88
C ILE A 115 9.66 8.43 -4.01
N LYS A 116 10.67 8.68 -4.83
CA LYS A 116 10.55 9.38 -6.12
C LYS A 116 11.32 8.63 -7.18
N GLY A 117 10.74 8.42 -8.34
CA GLY A 117 11.42 7.73 -9.41
C GLY A 117 10.77 7.90 -10.78
N THR A 118 11.38 7.22 -11.74
CA THR A 118 11.01 7.26 -13.14
C THR A 118 11.15 5.87 -13.74
N ILE A 119 10.14 5.44 -14.49
CA ILE A 119 10.24 4.34 -15.45
C ILE A 119 10.57 4.98 -16.80
N VAL A 120 11.71 4.61 -17.41
CA VAL A 120 12.10 5.16 -18.72
C VAL A 120 11.01 4.85 -19.75
N ASN A 121 10.41 5.88 -20.36
CA ASN A 121 9.23 5.79 -21.25
C ASN A 121 7.95 5.23 -20.60
N GLY A 122 7.90 5.07 -19.28
CA GLY A 122 6.72 4.65 -18.51
C GLY A 122 6.15 5.74 -17.60
N GLY A 123 6.92 6.80 -17.33
CA GLY A 123 6.49 7.96 -16.56
C GLY A 123 7.14 8.07 -15.18
N ASP A 124 6.95 9.22 -14.55
CA ASP A 124 7.43 9.51 -13.20
C ASP A 124 6.43 9.01 -12.15
N PHE A 125 6.95 8.65 -10.99
CA PHE A 125 6.15 8.20 -9.85
C PHE A 125 6.71 8.76 -8.55
N GLU A 126 5.83 9.04 -7.60
CA GLU A 126 6.21 9.43 -6.25
C GLU A 126 5.19 8.95 -5.24
N GLY A 127 5.62 8.72 -4.00
CA GLY A 127 4.72 8.39 -2.92
C GLY A 127 5.42 8.43 -1.58
N SER A 128 4.62 8.39 -0.52
CA SER A 128 5.11 8.38 0.86
C SER A 128 4.25 7.47 1.69
N GLY A 129 4.81 6.92 2.75
CA GLY A 129 4.07 6.09 3.69
C GLY A 129 4.81 5.87 4.99
N LYS A 130 4.25 4.95 5.79
CA LYS A 130 4.64 4.73 7.17
C LYS A 130 4.66 3.25 7.51
N GLY A 131 5.66 2.86 8.29
CA GLY A 131 5.81 1.51 8.81
C GLY A 131 6.34 0.50 7.79
N PRO A 132 6.72 -0.69 8.28
CA PRO A 132 7.16 -1.79 7.43
C PRO A 132 5.96 -2.54 6.81
N GLY A 133 6.25 -3.35 5.79
CA GLY A 133 5.27 -4.14 5.07
C GLY A 133 5.12 -3.73 3.60
N PRO A 134 4.23 -4.41 2.86
CA PRO A 134 3.84 -3.99 1.53
C PRO A 134 2.90 -2.77 1.60
N THR A 135 3.17 -1.77 0.77
CA THR A 135 2.34 -0.58 0.65
C THR A 135 2.23 -0.19 -0.82
N GLU A 136 1.00 -0.10 -1.32
CA GLU A 136 0.71 0.58 -2.58
C GLU A 136 0.92 2.07 -2.38
N TYR A 137 1.87 2.65 -3.12
CA TYR A 137 2.26 4.06 -2.93
C TYR A 137 2.03 4.92 -4.16
N TYR A 138 1.82 4.32 -5.34
CA TYR A 138 1.53 5.05 -6.56
C TYR A 138 0.71 4.22 -7.55
N VAL A 139 -0.26 4.87 -8.19
CA VAL A 139 -1.01 4.30 -9.32
C VAL A 139 -0.79 5.18 -10.53
N PHE A 140 -0.27 4.58 -11.61
CA PHE A 140 -0.04 5.30 -12.85
C PHE A 140 -1.40 5.67 -13.49
N PRO A 141 -1.58 6.93 -13.94
CA PRO A 141 -2.82 7.37 -14.59
C PRO A 141 -3.14 6.58 -15.86
N GLU A 142 -2.10 6.18 -16.58
CA GLU A 142 -2.19 5.30 -17.74
C GLU A 142 -1.41 4.02 -17.46
N LYS A 143 -1.95 2.89 -17.93
CA LYS A 143 -1.26 1.61 -17.85
C LYS A 143 0.07 1.69 -18.60
N VAL A 144 1.17 1.41 -17.92
CA VAL A 144 2.48 1.26 -18.55
C VAL A 144 2.40 0.04 -19.47
N PRO A 145 2.70 0.18 -20.77
CA PRO A 145 2.61 -0.93 -21.73
C PRO A 145 3.44 -2.14 -21.31
N ALA A 146 3.13 -3.30 -21.90
CA ALA A 146 3.96 -4.48 -21.72
C ALA A 146 5.35 -4.26 -22.35
N GLY A 147 6.40 -4.69 -21.67
CA GLY A 147 7.77 -4.45 -22.11
C GLY A 147 8.82 -4.61 -21.02
N THR A 148 10.07 -4.35 -21.40
CA THR A 148 11.20 -4.27 -20.47
C THR A 148 11.59 -2.82 -20.26
N TYR A 149 11.73 -2.42 -19.00
CA TYR A 149 11.95 -1.03 -18.63
C TYR A 149 13.13 -0.89 -17.69
N ALA A 150 13.87 0.21 -17.84
CA ALA A 150 14.80 0.68 -16.82
C ALA A 150 14.05 1.60 -15.84
N VAL A 151 14.34 1.43 -14.55
CA VAL A 151 13.75 2.20 -13.46
C VAL A 151 14.87 2.85 -12.67
N SER A 152 14.71 4.13 -12.34
CA SER A 152 15.56 4.85 -11.40
C SER A 152 14.70 5.42 -10.29
N LEU A 153 15.11 5.29 -9.03
CA LEU A 153 14.41 5.91 -7.90
C LEU A 153 15.35 6.36 -6.80
N ASN A 154 14.84 7.27 -5.98
CA ASN A 154 15.39 7.70 -4.70
C ASN A 154 14.41 7.29 -3.60
N TYR A 155 14.96 6.72 -2.53
CA TYR A 155 14.25 6.27 -1.36
C TYR A 155 14.80 6.99 -0.14
N ASN A 156 13.93 7.70 0.56
CA ASN A 156 14.24 8.35 1.81
C ASN A 156 13.41 7.71 2.93
N GLN A 157 14.05 7.25 4.00
CA GLN A 157 13.37 6.74 5.20
C GLN A 157 13.97 7.34 6.46
N VAL A 158 13.10 7.88 7.31
CA VAL A 158 13.43 8.45 8.62
C VAL A 158 12.94 7.50 9.71
N GLY A 159 13.81 7.21 10.67
CA GLY A 159 13.50 6.37 11.81
C GLY A 159 12.75 7.09 12.94
N PRO A 160 12.38 6.39 14.01
CA PRO A 160 11.50 6.91 15.05
C PRO A 160 12.18 7.90 16.02
N TYR A 161 13.50 7.84 16.18
CA TYR A 161 14.23 8.65 17.19
C TYR A 161 15.21 9.66 16.59
N TRP A 162 15.47 9.55 15.30
CA TRP A 162 16.42 10.39 14.60
C TRP A 162 15.75 10.87 13.33
N GLU A 163 15.90 12.15 13.06
CA GLU A 163 15.41 12.78 11.83
C GLU A 163 16.39 12.48 10.69
N ASN A 164 16.65 13.47 9.82
CA ASN A 164 17.50 13.30 8.65
C ASN A 164 18.94 12.83 8.96
N ASP A 165 19.43 13.05 10.17
CA ASP A 165 20.79 12.70 10.59
C ASP A 165 21.08 11.19 10.60
N ALA A 166 20.03 10.36 10.61
CA ALA A 166 20.12 8.90 10.57
C ALA A 166 19.26 8.30 9.45
N ALA A 167 18.79 9.14 8.53
CA ALA A 167 17.93 8.68 7.45
C ALA A 167 18.69 7.72 6.53
N ILE A 168 17.94 6.79 5.98
CA ILE A 168 18.33 6.09 4.76
C ILE A 168 17.96 7.02 3.62
N ASP A 169 18.93 7.39 2.81
CA ASP A 169 18.74 8.25 1.63
C ASP A 169 19.54 7.63 0.48
N GLU A 170 18.88 6.72 -0.25
CA GLU A 170 19.52 5.81 -1.18
C GLU A 170 18.87 5.88 -2.57
N SER A 171 19.68 5.67 -3.59
CA SER A 171 19.22 5.61 -4.98
C SER A 171 19.39 4.21 -5.54
N ALA A 172 18.42 3.77 -6.35
CA ALA A 172 18.47 2.48 -7.03
C ALA A 172 18.22 2.63 -8.53
N GLN A 173 18.91 1.79 -9.32
CA GLN A 173 18.61 1.58 -10.73
C GLN A 173 18.48 0.08 -11.01
N PHE A 174 17.41 -0.32 -11.68
CA PHE A 174 17.13 -1.71 -11.99
C PHE A 174 16.25 -1.85 -13.24
N SER A 175 16.06 -3.07 -13.70
CA SER A 175 15.16 -3.39 -14.81
C SER A 175 13.96 -4.18 -14.33
N ILE A 176 12.81 -3.94 -14.95
CA ILE A 176 11.56 -4.69 -14.73
C ILE A 176 11.00 -5.18 -16.06
N VAL A 177 10.23 -6.27 -16.01
CA VAL A 177 9.44 -6.78 -17.12
C VAL A 177 7.97 -6.69 -16.73
N LEU A 178 7.13 -6.16 -17.60
CA LEU A 178 5.69 -5.97 -17.38
C LEU A 178 4.90 -6.72 -18.46
N GLY A 179 3.84 -7.43 -18.06
CA GLY A 179 2.88 -8.08 -18.98
C GLY A 179 3.40 -9.34 -19.68
N SER A 180 4.12 -10.19 -18.95
CA SER A 180 4.58 -11.51 -19.43
C SER A 180 3.43 -12.49 -19.68
#